data_AF-A0A1I1S4A4-F1
#
_entry.id   AF-A0A1I1S4A4-F1
#
_cell.length_a   1.000
_cell.length_b   1.000
_cell.length_c   1.000
_cell.angle_alpha   90.00
_cell.angle_beta   90.00
_cell.angle_gamma   90.00
#
_symmetry.space_group_name_H-M   'P 1'
#
loop_
_entity.id
_entity.type
_entity.pdbx_description
1 polymer ?
#
loop_
_entity_poly.entity_id
_entity_poly.type
_entity_poly.pdbx_seq_one_letter_code
_entity_poly.pdbx_strand_id
1 'polypeptide(L)'
;MPEVKGYWQTLTEKPTMSQADLLNELIDEAEAVVIGIGAGMSAAAGFTYTGKRFTDAFPDFIEKYRFLDMLQASLFEFEDEREYWAFQSRFSLLNYFDQPVGQAYMDLRHMIRNKSYHIITTNADNAFYAATFDMEKVFRIQGEYGLWQCSRHCHQQTYHDEALIREMADRQSDLKIPADLVPYCPECGAPLEVNKRTEEKGMVEDNHFHEQKKRYEQFLAENQNKKVLFLEIGVGHTTPQFIKHPFQEMTEENEQALFVTMNQKDYFVPHAIRPQTVRLDDDIADVLHSAACKA
;
A
#
# COMPACT_ATOMS: atom_id res chain seq x y z
N MET A 1 -6.70 28.14 34.47
CA MET A 1 -7.38 26.87 34.18
C MET A 1 -6.29 25.82 34.05
N PRO A 2 -6.32 24.69 34.77
CA PRO A 2 -5.33 23.64 34.54
C PRO A 2 -5.44 23.19 33.09
N GLU A 3 -4.31 23.20 32.37
CA GLU A 3 -4.20 22.63 31.04
C GLU A 3 -4.67 21.18 31.09
N VAL A 4 -5.76 20.86 30.40
CA VAL A 4 -6.19 19.47 30.24
C VAL A 4 -5.10 18.80 29.42
N LYS A 5 -4.30 17.93 30.04
CA LYS A 5 -3.28 17.16 29.33
C LYS A 5 -3.98 16.30 28.28
N GLY A 6 -3.56 16.43 27.03
CA GLY A 6 -4.03 15.58 25.93
C GLY A 6 -3.54 14.13 26.10
N TYR A 7 -4.14 13.19 25.36
CA TYR A 7 -3.75 11.79 25.40
C TYR A 7 -2.30 11.57 24.96
N TRP A 8 -1.79 12.42 24.07
CA TRP A 8 -0.39 12.41 23.65
C TRP A 8 0.58 12.66 24.81
N GLN A 9 0.14 13.36 25.86
CA GLN A 9 0.94 13.69 27.04
C GLN A 9 0.77 12.68 28.18
N THR A 10 -0.17 11.73 28.07
CA THR A 10 -0.47 10.71 29.08
C THR A 10 -0.29 9.27 28.58
N LEU A 11 0.34 9.06 27.41
CA LEU A 11 0.60 7.75 26.79
C LEU A 11 1.23 6.69 27.70
N THR A 12 1.96 7.11 28.73
CA THR A 12 2.61 6.23 29.72
C THR A 12 1.63 5.56 30.69
N GLU A 13 0.38 6.05 30.76
CA GLU A 13 -0.69 5.44 31.55
C GLU A 13 -1.40 4.40 30.68
N LYS A 14 -1.55 3.16 31.18
CA LYS A 14 -2.26 2.10 30.44
C LYS A 14 -3.65 2.61 30.04
N PRO A 15 -3.98 2.69 28.74
CA PRO A 15 -5.30 3.14 28.32
C PRO A 15 -6.35 2.18 28.88
N THR A 16 -7.34 2.71 29.61
CA THR A 16 -8.53 1.94 30.02
C THR A 16 -9.55 1.80 28.89
N MET A 17 -9.23 2.36 27.73
CA MET A 17 -10.07 2.43 26.52
C MET A 17 -9.70 1.34 25.51
N SER A 18 -10.62 1.04 24.59
CA SER A 18 -10.35 0.12 23.49
C SER A 18 -9.32 0.70 22.50
N GLN A 19 -8.65 -0.15 21.71
CA GLN A 19 -7.72 0.31 20.66
C GLN A 19 -8.41 1.22 19.63
N ALA A 20 -9.69 0.97 19.35
CA ALA A 20 -10.50 1.80 18.46
C ALA A 20 -10.76 3.20 19.04
N ASP A 21 -11.08 3.30 20.34
CA ASP A 21 -11.26 4.59 21.01
C ASP A 21 -9.94 5.35 21.07
N LEU A 22 -8.85 4.67 21.40
CA LEU A 22 -7.51 5.25 21.41
C LEU A 22 -7.14 5.79 20.02
N LEU A 23 -7.38 5.03 18.95
CA LEU A 23 -7.11 5.47 17.59
C LEU A 23 -7.89 6.75 17.24
N ASN A 24 -9.19 6.82 17.57
CA ASN A 24 -10.00 8.01 17.34
C ASN A 24 -9.45 9.23 18.10
N GLU A 25 -9.16 9.10 19.39
CA GLU A 25 -8.61 10.19 20.21
C GLU A 25 -7.26 10.69 19.66
N LEU A 26 -6.38 9.76 19.23
CA LEU A 26 -5.08 10.13 18.65
C LEU A 26 -5.24 10.85 17.30
N ILE A 27 -6.17 10.41 16.45
CA ILE A 27 -6.51 11.08 15.19
C ILE A 27 -7.18 12.43 15.44
N ASP A 28 -7.95 12.56 16.52
CA ASP A 28 -8.65 13.79 16.89
C ASP A 28 -7.73 14.87 17.45
N GLU A 29 -6.75 14.49 18.26
CA GLU A 29 -5.74 15.40 18.80
C GLU A 29 -4.70 15.85 17.75
N ALA A 30 -4.52 15.08 16.67
CA ALA A 30 -3.55 15.38 15.62
C ALA A 30 -3.90 16.66 14.82
N GLU A 31 -2.91 17.51 14.59
CA GLU A 31 -3.04 18.65 13.66
C GLU A 31 -2.89 18.22 12.20
N ALA A 32 -2.13 17.14 11.95
CA ALA A 32 -1.98 16.51 10.66
C ALA A 32 -1.73 15.01 10.82
N VAL A 33 -2.18 14.20 9.85
CA VAL A 33 -2.01 12.74 9.85
C VAL A 33 -1.27 12.31 8.58
N VAL A 34 -0.12 11.67 8.75
CA VAL A 34 0.62 11.04 7.65
C VAL A 34 0.41 9.53 7.76
N ILE A 35 -0.25 8.94 6.77
CA ILE A 35 -0.70 7.56 6.83
C ILE A 35 0.13 6.70 5.88
N GLY A 36 0.75 5.66 6.42
CA GLY A 36 1.55 4.70 5.68
C GLY A 36 0.81 3.36 5.59
N ILE A 37 0.40 2.96 4.39
CA ILE A 37 -0.41 1.74 4.20
C ILE A 37 0.40 0.65 3.48
N GLY A 38 0.51 -0.52 4.11
CA GLY A 38 1.13 -1.72 3.54
C GLY A 38 0.15 -2.86 3.28
N ALA A 39 0.68 -4.01 2.85
CA ALA A 39 -0.10 -5.15 2.38
C ALA A 39 -1.01 -5.76 3.47
N GLY A 40 -0.67 -5.55 4.75
CA GLY A 40 -1.50 -6.00 5.87
C GLY A 40 -2.89 -5.37 5.89
N MET A 41 -3.05 -4.13 5.42
CA MET A 41 -4.38 -3.51 5.31
C MET A 41 -5.24 -4.18 4.24
N SER A 42 -4.69 -4.46 3.06
CA SER A 42 -5.37 -5.23 2.00
C SER A 42 -5.69 -6.65 2.47
N ALA A 43 -4.78 -7.30 3.21
CA ALA A 43 -5.02 -8.63 3.77
C ALA A 43 -6.18 -8.64 4.78
N ALA A 44 -6.25 -7.65 5.66
CA ALA A 44 -7.36 -7.48 6.61
C ALA A 44 -8.69 -7.21 5.91
N ALA A 45 -8.67 -6.57 4.73
CA ALA A 45 -9.84 -6.40 3.87
C ALA A 45 -10.20 -7.67 3.04
N GLY A 46 -9.50 -8.79 3.24
CA GLY A 46 -9.74 -10.06 2.54
C GLY A 46 -8.93 -10.27 1.25
N PHE A 47 -8.06 -9.33 0.89
CA PHE A 47 -7.22 -9.40 -0.32
C PHE A 47 -5.89 -10.11 -0.01
N THR A 48 -5.98 -11.36 0.44
CA THR A 48 -4.80 -12.13 0.85
C THR A 48 -3.95 -12.57 -0.36
N TYR A 49 -2.63 -12.68 -0.13
CA TYR A 49 -1.66 -13.15 -1.12
C TYR A 49 -1.23 -14.61 -0.88
N THR A 50 -1.79 -15.24 0.16
CA THR A 50 -1.58 -16.63 0.52
C THR A 50 -2.93 -17.35 0.70
N GLY A 51 -2.87 -18.69 0.75
CA GLY A 51 -4.03 -19.53 1.01
C GLY A 51 -5.00 -19.58 -0.17
N LYS A 52 -6.29 -19.81 0.14
CA LYS A 52 -7.33 -20.17 -0.85
C LYS A 52 -7.44 -19.17 -2.01
N ARG A 53 -7.33 -17.87 -1.75
CA ARG A 53 -7.39 -16.83 -2.79
C ARG A 53 -6.29 -17.03 -3.85
N PHE A 54 -5.09 -17.41 -3.43
CA PHE A 54 -3.99 -17.70 -4.35
C PHE A 54 -4.13 -19.08 -4.99
N THR A 55 -4.40 -20.13 -4.20
CA THR A 55 -4.46 -21.51 -4.71
C THR A 55 -5.59 -21.74 -5.71
N ASP A 56 -6.72 -21.05 -5.55
CA ASP A 56 -7.84 -21.16 -6.47
C ASP A 56 -7.61 -20.34 -7.74
N ALA A 57 -6.90 -19.20 -7.64
CA ALA A 57 -6.66 -18.31 -8.76
C ALA A 57 -5.52 -18.77 -9.66
N PHE A 58 -4.51 -19.48 -9.13
CA PHE A 58 -3.30 -19.89 -9.86
C PHE A 58 -2.90 -21.36 -9.66
N PRO A 59 -3.82 -22.35 -9.71
CA PRO A 59 -3.51 -23.74 -9.41
C PRO A 59 -2.47 -24.33 -10.39
N ASP A 60 -2.54 -23.93 -11.65
CA ASP A 60 -1.68 -24.33 -12.76
C ASP A 60 -0.24 -23.81 -12.61
N PHE A 61 -0.06 -22.53 -12.27
CA PHE A 61 1.26 -21.97 -11.95
C PHE A 61 1.85 -22.56 -10.67
N ILE A 62 1.01 -22.86 -9.66
CA ILE A 62 1.45 -23.52 -8.43
C ILE A 62 1.89 -24.96 -8.71
N GLU A 63 1.19 -25.68 -9.58
CA GLU A 63 1.58 -27.03 -9.97
C GLU A 63 2.95 -27.04 -10.66
N LYS A 64 3.18 -26.11 -11.60
CA LYS A 64 4.44 -25.99 -12.35
C LYS A 64 5.61 -25.52 -11.48
N TYR A 65 5.44 -24.42 -10.73
CA TYR A 65 6.55 -23.73 -10.06
C TYR A 65 6.63 -23.94 -8.55
N ARG A 66 5.61 -24.57 -7.94
CA ARG A 66 5.53 -24.77 -6.48
C ARG A 66 5.59 -23.46 -5.69
N PHE A 67 5.02 -22.38 -6.25
CA PHE A 67 4.94 -21.09 -5.56
C PHE A 67 4.23 -21.22 -4.21
N LEU A 68 4.78 -20.55 -3.20
CA LEU A 68 4.24 -20.54 -1.84
C LEU A 68 3.19 -19.45 -1.66
N ASP A 69 3.38 -18.32 -2.33
CA ASP A 69 2.50 -17.16 -2.25
C ASP A 69 2.49 -16.37 -3.56
N MET A 70 1.47 -15.53 -3.69
CA MET A 70 1.19 -14.76 -4.88
C MET A 70 2.20 -13.62 -5.10
N LEU A 71 2.82 -13.10 -4.03
CA LEU A 71 3.83 -12.06 -4.14
C LEU A 71 5.09 -12.64 -4.78
N GLN A 72 5.55 -13.80 -4.30
CA GLN A 72 6.64 -14.56 -4.90
C GLN A 72 6.38 -14.81 -6.39
N ALA A 73 5.19 -15.31 -6.74
CA ALA A 73 4.83 -15.58 -8.12
C ALA A 73 4.84 -14.30 -9.00
N SER A 74 4.37 -13.16 -8.47
CA SER A 74 4.37 -11.88 -9.20
C SER A 74 5.76 -11.28 -9.47
N LEU A 75 6.76 -11.72 -8.69
CA LEU A 75 8.15 -11.30 -8.78
C LEU A 75 9.03 -12.32 -9.53
N PHE A 76 8.46 -13.45 -9.94
CA PHE A 76 9.20 -14.52 -10.59
C PHE A 76 9.65 -14.16 -12.01
N GLU A 77 10.83 -14.64 -12.39
CA GLU A 77 11.35 -14.59 -13.76
C GLU A 77 10.81 -15.79 -14.56
N PHE A 78 9.73 -15.59 -15.30
CA PHE A 78 9.10 -16.61 -16.14
C PHE A 78 9.95 -16.98 -17.36
N GLU A 79 9.61 -18.10 -18.03
CA GLU A 79 10.42 -18.64 -19.14
C GLU A 79 10.47 -17.69 -20.34
N ASP A 80 9.36 -17.01 -20.62
CA ASP A 80 9.23 -16.03 -21.69
C ASP A 80 8.14 -15.01 -21.40
N GLU A 81 8.05 -13.97 -22.25
CA GLU A 81 7.06 -12.90 -22.11
C GLU A 81 5.61 -13.39 -22.22
N ARG A 82 5.38 -14.51 -22.91
CA ARG A 82 4.03 -15.05 -23.09
C ARG A 82 3.53 -15.69 -21.80
N GLU A 83 4.42 -16.35 -21.07
CA GLU A 83 4.12 -16.90 -19.75
C GLU A 83 4.05 -15.82 -18.68
N TYR A 84 4.95 -14.83 -18.74
CA TYR A 84 4.87 -13.64 -17.90
C TYR A 84 3.50 -12.98 -18.02
N TRP A 85 3.04 -12.67 -19.23
CA TRP A 85 1.74 -12.01 -19.43
C TRP A 85 0.55 -12.93 -19.15
N ALA A 86 0.69 -14.26 -19.26
CA ALA A 86 -0.35 -15.19 -18.81
C ALA A 86 -0.57 -15.11 -17.30
N PHE A 87 0.50 -15.07 -16.50
CA PHE A 87 0.39 -14.87 -15.05
C PHE A 87 -0.10 -13.46 -14.72
N GLN A 88 0.56 -12.44 -15.26
CA GLN A 88 0.34 -11.04 -14.87
C GLN A 88 -1.04 -10.53 -15.29
N SER A 89 -1.60 -11.01 -16.40
CA SER A 89 -2.98 -10.66 -16.79
C SER A 89 -3.99 -11.11 -15.74
N ARG A 90 -3.96 -12.40 -15.35
CA ARG A 90 -4.81 -12.95 -14.27
C ARG A 90 -4.55 -12.28 -12.92
N PHE A 91 -3.29 -11.98 -12.61
CA PHE A 91 -2.91 -11.28 -11.38
C PHE A 91 -3.47 -9.85 -11.33
N SER A 92 -3.41 -9.13 -12.44
CA SER A 92 -3.93 -7.76 -12.57
C SER A 92 -5.46 -7.73 -12.51
N LEU A 93 -6.14 -8.72 -13.12
CA LEU A 93 -7.59 -8.87 -12.95
C LEU A 93 -7.96 -9.08 -11.47
N LEU A 94 -7.32 -10.04 -10.80
CA LEU A 94 -7.64 -10.40 -9.41
C LEU A 94 -7.37 -9.28 -8.40
N ASN A 95 -6.30 -8.52 -8.59
CA ASN A 95 -5.80 -7.54 -7.60
C ASN A 95 -6.00 -6.08 -8.02
N TYR A 96 -6.50 -5.80 -9.22
CA TYR A 96 -6.66 -4.43 -9.70
C TYR A 96 -7.99 -4.21 -10.42
N PHE A 97 -8.26 -4.89 -11.53
CA PHE A 97 -9.44 -4.56 -12.34
C PHE A 97 -10.76 -5.09 -11.74
N ASP A 98 -10.74 -6.29 -11.15
CA ASP A 98 -11.94 -6.96 -10.62
C ASP A 98 -11.94 -7.06 -9.08
N GLN A 99 -10.93 -6.50 -8.40
CA GLN A 99 -10.87 -6.50 -6.95
C GLN A 99 -12.01 -5.62 -6.37
N PRO A 100 -12.88 -6.15 -5.49
CA PRO A 100 -13.99 -5.40 -4.95
C PRO A 100 -13.53 -4.36 -3.92
N VAL A 101 -14.44 -3.48 -3.51
CA VAL A 101 -14.17 -2.53 -2.41
C VAL A 101 -13.95 -3.28 -1.08
N GLY A 102 -12.93 -2.86 -0.32
CA GLY A 102 -12.61 -3.38 1.00
C GLY A 102 -13.18 -2.50 2.11
N GLN A 103 -13.92 -3.07 3.06
CA GLN A 103 -14.58 -2.31 4.14
C GLN A 103 -13.59 -1.51 5.00
N ALA A 104 -12.43 -2.07 5.33
CA ALA A 104 -11.39 -1.38 6.11
C ALA A 104 -10.91 -0.07 5.44
N TYR A 105 -10.86 -0.02 4.11
CA TYR A 105 -10.53 1.20 3.37
C TYR A 105 -11.65 2.23 3.44
N MET A 106 -12.91 1.80 3.34
CA MET A 106 -14.07 2.69 3.49
C MET A 106 -14.15 3.28 4.90
N ASP A 107 -13.89 2.46 5.92
CA ASP A 107 -13.89 2.84 7.33
C ASP A 107 -12.78 3.85 7.62
N LEU A 108 -11.54 3.59 7.17
CA LEU A 108 -10.45 4.56 7.28
C LEU A 108 -10.79 5.89 6.59
N ARG A 109 -11.31 5.84 5.35
CA ARG A 109 -11.71 7.06 4.62
C ARG A 109 -12.75 7.87 5.40
N HIS A 110 -13.73 7.18 5.99
CA HIS A 110 -14.76 7.81 6.81
C HIS A 110 -14.18 8.54 8.02
N MET A 111 -13.25 7.89 8.73
CA MET A 111 -12.60 8.45 9.93
C MET A 111 -11.79 9.70 9.61
N ILE A 112 -11.04 9.71 8.49
CA ILE A 112 -10.10 10.80 8.17
C ILE A 112 -10.69 11.91 7.29
N ARG A 113 -11.95 11.81 6.86
CA ARG A 113 -12.58 12.70 5.85
C ARG A 113 -12.45 14.21 6.15
N ASN A 114 -12.42 14.58 7.43
CA ASN A 114 -12.35 15.97 7.90
C ASN A 114 -10.98 16.36 8.45
N LYS A 115 -9.97 15.49 8.29
CA LYS A 115 -8.61 15.72 8.78
C LYS A 115 -7.69 16.27 7.69
N SER A 116 -6.66 16.98 8.12
CA SER A 116 -5.51 17.28 7.27
C SER A 116 -4.67 16.01 7.18
N TYR A 117 -4.69 15.32 6.02
CA TYR A 117 -3.99 14.06 5.86
C TYR A 117 -3.34 13.90 4.49
N HIS A 118 -2.31 13.05 4.45
CA HIS A 118 -1.75 12.49 3.22
C HIS A 118 -1.41 11.02 3.42
N ILE A 119 -1.50 10.24 2.35
CA ILE A 119 -1.26 8.80 2.34
C ILE A 119 -0.05 8.51 1.48
N ILE A 120 0.85 7.66 1.97
CA ILE A 120 1.86 6.96 1.19
C ILE A 120 1.59 5.47 1.29
N THR A 121 1.72 4.74 0.19
CA THR A 121 1.47 3.30 0.19
C THR A 121 2.45 2.53 -0.67
N THR A 122 2.86 1.36 -0.18
CA THR A 122 3.61 0.36 -0.94
C THR A 122 2.71 -0.64 -1.65
N ASN A 123 1.37 -0.54 -1.49
CA ASN A 123 0.42 -1.40 -2.20
C ASN A 123 0.21 -0.86 -3.62
N ALA A 124 0.05 -1.78 -4.57
CA ALA A 124 -0.18 -1.49 -5.98
C ALA A 124 -1.56 -1.96 -6.48
N ASP A 125 -2.43 -2.41 -5.56
CA ASP A 125 -3.81 -2.85 -5.84
C ASP A 125 -4.79 -1.66 -6.03
N ASN A 126 -6.05 -1.92 -6.39
CA ASN A 126 -7.02 -0.86 -6.66
C ASN A 126 -7.71 -0.27 -5.41
N ALA A 127 -7.32 -0.65 -4.19
CA ALA A 127 -8.19 -0.49 -3.01
C ALA A 127 -8.59 0.96 -2.73
N PHE A 128 -7.71 1.92 -3.01
CA PHE A 128 -8.00 3.36 -2.88
C PHE A 128 -9.02 3.86 -3.91
N TYR A 129 -8.93 3.40 -5.16
CA TYR A 129 -9.92 3.72 -6.20
C TYR A 129 -11.28 3.12 -5.86
N ALA A 130 -11.31 1.83 -5.50
CA ALA A 130 -12.54 1.12 -5.16
C ALA A 130 -13.25 1.74 -3.94
N ALA A 131 -12.49 2.21 -2.94
CA ALA A 131 -13.01 2.92 -1.78
C ALA A 131 -13.25 4.43 -2.02
N THR A 132 -13.01 4.93 -3.24
CA THR A 132 -13.24 6.32 -3.66
C THR A 132 -12.47 7.35 -2.80
N PHE A 133 -11.19 7.08 -2.56
CA PHE A 133 -10.28 8.07 -1.97
C PHE A 133 -10.04 9.24 -2.93
N ASP A 134 -9.73 10.41 -2.35
CA ASP A 134 -9.15 11.52 -3.10
C ASP A 134 -7.70 11.17 -3.47
N MET A 135 -7.49 10.83 -4.75
CA MET A 135 -6.18 10.37 -5.23
C MET A 135 -5.12 11.47 -5.27
N GLU A 136 -5.50 12.75 -5.15
CA GLU A 136 -4.52 13.83 -4.96
C GLU A 136 -3.81 13.73 -3.58
N LYS A 137 -4.38 12.96 -2.64
CA LYS A 137 -3.83 12.71 -1.30
C LYS A 137 -3.12 11.36 -1.15
N VAL A 138 -2.92 10.62 -2.23
CA VAL A 138 -2.33 9.27 -2.19
C VAL A 138 -1.07 9.23 -3.06
N PHE A 139 0.05 8.85 -2.46
CA PHE A 139 1.30 8.60 -3.15
C PHE A 139 1.59 7.10 -3.28
N ARG A 140 1.61 6.62 -4.53
CA ARG A 140 1.79 5.22 -4.92
C ARG A 140 3.27 4.92 -5.24
N ILE A 141 4.09 4.85 -4.19
CA ILE A 141 5.56 4.82 -4.34
C ILE A 141 6.11 3.56 -5.04
N GLN A 142 5.33 2.48 -5.06
CA GLN A 142 5.70 1.17 -5.63
C GLN A 142 5.07 0.88 -7.00
N GLY A 143 4.39 1.87 -7.61
CA GLY A 143 3.68 1.68 -8.87
C GLY A 143 2.29 1.06 -8.68
N GLU A 144 1.71 0.60 -9.78
CA GLU A 144 0.33 0.10 -9.82
C GLU A 144 0.20 -1.09 -10.78
N TYR A 145 -0.57 -2.11 -10.39
CA TYR A 145 -0.74 -3.31 -11.22
C TYR A 145 -1.54 -3.06 -12.51
N GLY A 146 -2.32 -1.97 -12.56
CA GLY A 146 -3.01 -1.53 -13.76
C GLY A 146 -2.14 -0.75 -14.75
N LEU A 147 -0.90 -0.43 -14.38
CA LEU A 147 0.04 0.32 -15.20
C LEU A 147 1.18 -0.57 -15.70
N TRP A 148 1.75 -0.21 -16.84
CA TRP A 148 2.86 -0.90 -17.49
C TRP A 148 4.02 0.07 -17.74
N GLN A 149 5.21 -0.48 -17.86
CA GLN A 149 6.44 0.23 -18.13
C GLN A 149 7.28 -0.52 -19.18
N CYS A 150 8.19 0.19 -19.84
CA CYS A 150 9.18 -0.47 -20.69
C CYS A 150 10.11 -1.33 -19.83
N SER A 151 10.26 -2.62 -20.15
CA SER A 151 11.17 -3.54 -19.43
C SER A 151 12.64 -3.10 -19.43
N ARG A 152 13.03 -2.25 -20.40
CA ARG A 152 14.36 -1.63 -20.50
C ARG A 152 14.44 -0.23 -19.87
N HIS A 153 13.34 0.29 -19.32
CA HIS A 153 13.27 1.63 -18.74
C HIS A 153 13.79 2.73 -19.68
N CYS A 154 13.54 2.62 -20.99
CA CYS A 154 14.18 3.50 -21.98
C CYS A 154 13.68 4.96 -21.93
N HIS A 155 12.53 5.21 -21.32
CA HIS A 155 11.94 6.53 -21.09
C HIS A 155 10.96 6.49 -19.92
N GLN A 156 10.64 7.67 -19.37
CA GLN A 156 9.82 7.81 -18.15
C GLN A 156 8.33 8.00 -18.49
N GLN A 157 7.67 6.92 -18.92
CA GLN A 157 6.24 6.92 -19.26
C GLN A 157 5.62 5.58 -18.89
N THR A 158 4.45 5.62 -18.25
CA THR A 158 3.62 4.44 -18.02
C THR A 158 2.52 4.29 -19.08
N TYR A 159 2.02 3.06 -19.25
CA TYR A 159 0.95 2.69 -20.18
C TYR A 159 -0.13 1.89 -19.46
N HIS A 160 -1.32 1.77 -20.03
CA HIS A 160 -2.35 0.84 -19.55
C HIS A 160 -3.25 0.40 -20.70
N ASP A 161 -3.78 -0.82 -20.62
CA ASP A 161 -4.85 -1.30 -21.49
C ASP A 161 -5.57 -2.48 -20.81
N GLU A 162 -6.71 -2.19 -20.17
CA GLU A 162 -7.52 -3.23 -19.50
C GLU A 162 -8.11 -4.23 -20.50
N ALA A 163 -8.48 -3.78 -21.71
CA ALA A 163 -9.08 -4.65 -22.71
C ALA A 163 -8.09 -5.73 -23.14
N LEU A 164 -6.82 -5.34 -23.34
CA LEU A 164 -5.75 -6.28 -23.66
C LEU A 164 -5.45 -7.24 -22.49
N ILE A 165 -5.49 -6.78 -21.23
CA ILE A 165 -5.37 -7.68 -20.05
C ILE A 165 -6.47 -8.74 -20.05
N ARG A 166 -7.73 -8.34 -20.29
CA ARG A 166 -8.87 -9.26 -20.34
C ARG A 166 -8.73 -10.25 -21.49
N GLU A 167 -8.29 -9.79 -22.66
CA GLU A 167 -8.05 -10.64 -23.82
C GLU A 167 -6.92 -11.66 -23.58
N MET A 168 -5.83 -11.26 -22.93
CA MET A 168 -4.75 -12.17 -22.50
C MET A 168 -5.26 -13.24 -21.54
N ALA A 169 -6.07 -12.86 -20.55
CA ALA A 169 -6.63 -13.78 -19.57
C ALA A 169 -7.61 -14.79 -20.20
N ASP A 170 -8.40 -14.35 -21.18
CA ASP A 170 -9.38 -15.20 -21.87
C ASP A 170 -8.74 -16.15 -22.89
N ARG A 171 -7.76 -15.66 -23.66
CA ARG A 171 -7.13 -16.41 -24.77
C ARG A 171 -5.90 -17.22 -24.36
N GLN A 172 -5.41 -17.12 -23.13
CA GLN A 172 -4.25 -17.93 -22.70
C GLN A 172 -4.57 -19.42 -22.64
N SER A 173 -3.58 -20.24 -22.95
CA SER A 173 -3.65 -21.70 -22.85
C SER A 173 -2.28 -22.25 -22.52
N ASP A 174 -2.22 -23.31 -21.72
CA ASP A 174 -0.95 -23.94 -21.31
C ASP A 174 0.05 -22.91 -20.76
N LEU A 175 -0.45 -22.07 -19.83
CA LEU A 175 0.31 -21.01 -19.16
C LEU A 175 0.89 -19.92 -20.09
N LYS A 176 0.47 -19.82 -21.35
CA LYS A 176 1.00 -18.82 -22.29
C LYS A 176 -0.11 -18.08 -23.04
N ILE A 177 0.05 -16.77 -23.21
CA ILE A 177 -0.81 -15.98 -24.10
C ILE A 177 -0.44 -16.21 -25.58
N PRO A 178 -1.33 -15.91 -26.55
CA PRO A 178 -0.96 -15.76 -27.95
C PRO A 178 0.17 -14.74 -28.15
N ALA A 179 1.09 -15.00 -29.08
CA ALA A 179 2.29 -14.17 -29.27
C ALA A 179 1.97 -12.76 -29.79
N ASP A 180 0.89 -12.61 -30.54
CA ASP A 180 0.35 -11.34 -31.05
C ASP A 180 -0.20 -10.42 -29.96
N LEU A 181 -0.43 -10.93 -28.75
CA LEU A 181 -0.92 -10.15 -27.62
C LEU A 181 0.19 -9.60 -26.72
N VAL A 182 1.46 -9.95 -26.94
CA VAL A 182 2.55 -9.40 -26.12
C VAL A 182 2.66 -7.89 -26.42
N PRO A 183 2.54 -7.02 -25.40
CA PRO A 183 2.65 -5.59 -25.59
C PRO A 183 4.12 -5.18 -25.69
N TYR A 184 4.42 -4.26 -26.61
CA TYR A 184 5.78 -3.77 -26.85
C TYR A 184 5.85 -2.25 -26.70
N CYS A 185 6.98 -1.79 -26.17
CA CYS A 185 7.30 -0.38 -26.03
C CYS A 185 7.36 0.30 -27.41
N PRO A 186 6.61 1.40 -27.62
CA PRO A 186 6.59 2.09 -28.91
C PRO A 186 7.92 2.79 -29.25
N GLU A 187 8.76 3.08 -28.25
CA GLU A 187 10.02 3.80 -28.44
C GLU A 187 11.19 2.89 -28.84
N CYS A 188 11.28 1.69 -28.24
CA CYS A 188 12.46 0.82 -28.42
C CYS A 188 12.14 -0.62 -28.83
N GLY A 189 10.86 -0.99 -28.93
CA GLY A 189 10.42 -2.33 -29.32
C GLY A 189 10.69 -3.43 -28.27
N ALA A 190 11.16 -3.09 -27.07
CA ALA A 190 11.25 -4.06 -25.97
C ALA A 190 9.86 -4.41 -25.44
N PRO A 191 9.64 -5.61 -24.87
CA PRO A 191 8.39 -5.95 -24.20
C PRO A 191 8.05 -4.94 -23.10
N LEU A 192 6.78 -4.64 -22.93
CA LEU A 192 6.30 -3.97 -21.72
C LEU A 192 6.22 -4.99 -20.57
N GLU A 193 6.29 -4.48 -19.35
CA GLU A 193 6.09 -5.22 -18.10
C GLU A 193 5.19 -4.41 -17.17
N VAL A 194 4.59 -5.02 -16.15
CA VAL A 194 3.84 -4.31 -15.10
C VAL A 194 4.72 -3.26 -14.42
N ASN A 195 4.18 -2.07 -14.17
CA ASN A 195 4.88 -0.99 -13.45
C ASN A 195 5.07 -1.39 -11.99
N LYS A 196 6.27 -1.89 -11.69
CA LYS A 196 6.68 -2.35 -10.36
C LYS A 196 8.12 -1.96 -10.10
N ARG A 197 8.43 -1.68 -8.83
CA ARG A 197 9.80 -1.39 -8.40
C ARG A 197 10.59 -2.67 -8.13
N THR A 198 11.77 -2.75 -8.73
CA THR A 198 12.78 -3.78 -8.42
C THR A 198 14.00 -3.14 -7.78
N GLU A 199 14.73 -3.88 -6.95
CA GLU A 199 15.93 -3.35 -6.29
C GLU A 199 17.04 -3.00 -7.28
N GLU A 200 17.21 -3.80 -8.34
CA GLU A 200 18.30 -3.63 -9.30
C GLU A 200 18.06 -2.52 -10.32
N LYS A 201 16.84 -2.41 -10.86
CA LYS A 201 16.51 -1.49 -11.97
C LYS A 201 15.70 -0.27 -11.52
N GLY A 202 15.19 -0.27 -10.29
CA GLY A 202 14.23 0.72 -9.85
C GLY A 202 12.86 0.52 -10.48
N MET A 203 12.21 1.61 -10.86
CA MET A 203 10.88 1.65 -11.47
C MET A 203 10.84 2.79 -12.47
N VAL A 204 10.00 2.69 -13.51
CA VAL A 204 9.65 3.88 -14.30
C VAL A 204 8.79 4.82 -13.44
N GLU A 205 9.26 6.06 -13.32
CA GLU A 205 8.67 7.16 -12.56
C GLU A 205 8.28 8.26 -13.55
N ASP A 206 7.05 8.21 -14.05
CA ASP A 206 6.56 9.21 -15.01
C ASP A 206 6.19 10.54 -14.32
N ASN A 207 5.68 11.49 -15.10
CA ASN A 207 5.29 12.80 -14.57
C ASN A 207 4.24 12.69 -13.44
N HIS A 208 3.30 11.75 -13.54
CA HIS A 208 2.24 11.60 -12.55
C HIS A 208 2.79 11.06 -11.22
N PHE A 209 3.75 10.13 -11.27
CA PHE A 209 4.49 9.70 -10.08
C PHE A 209 5.17 10.89 -9.39
N HIS A 210 5.85 11.75 -10.14
CA HIS A 210 6.52 12.93 -9.58
C HIS A 210 5.56 13.98 -9.04
N GLU A 211 4.37 14.13 -9.62
CA GLU A 211 3.30 14.97 -9.07
C GLU A 211 2.79 14.44 -7.73
N GLN A 212 2.52 13.13 -7.62
CA GLN A 212 2.14 12.50 -6.36
C GLN A 212 3.21 12.68 -5.28
N LYS A 213 4.48 12.40 -5.63
CA LYS A 213 5.63 12.56 -4.74
C LYS A 213 5.73 14.01 -4.24
N LYS A 214 5.60 14.98 -5.14
CA LYS A 214 5.65 16.41 -4.80
C LYS A 214 4.55 16.81 -3.82
N ARG A 215 3.30 16.33 -4.01
CA ARG A 215 2.19 16.61 -3.08
C ARG A 215 2.46 16.03 -1.70
N TYR A 216 2.99 14.81 -1.63
CA TYR A 216 3.38 14.18 -0.36
C TYR A 216 4.50 14.95 0.34
N GLU A 217 5.59 15.25 -0.36
CA GLU A 217 6.73 16.00 0.20
C GLU A 217 6.30 17.41 0.66
N GLN A 218 5.43 18.07 -0.11
CA GLN A 218 4.86 19.37 0.28
C GLN A 218 4.03 19.25 1.57
N PHE A 219 3.17 18.23 1.67
CA PHE A 219 2.39 18.00 2.89
C PHE A 219 3.29 17.77 4.10
N LEU A 220 4.38 17.01 3.97
CA LEU A 220 5.35 16.82 5.06
C LEU A 220 5.98 18.16 5.48
N ALA A 221 6.49 18.94 4.51
CA ALA A 221 7.15 20.20 4.78
C ALA A 221 6.25 21.25 5.47
N GLU A 222 4.97 21.30 5.11
CA GLU A 222 3.96 22.19 5.69
C GLU A 222 3.56 21.83 7.14
N ASN A 223 3.82 20.59 7.56
CA ASN A 223 3.38 20.07 8.85
C ASN A 223 4.54 19.66 9.80
N GLN A 224 5.80 19.80 9.38
CA GLN A 224 6.99 19.35 10.14
C GLN A 224 7.11 19.86 11.59
N ASN A 225 6.51 21.02 11.92
CA ASN A 225 6.55 21.64 13.26
C ASN A 225 5.21 21.54 14.01
N LYS A 226 4.32 20.64 13.59
CA LYS A 226 2.99 20.46 14.20
C LYS A 226 2.94 19.15 14.99
N LYS A 227 1.83 18.96 15.71
CA LYS A 227 1.41 17.66 16.22
C LYS A 227 1.06 16.71 15.07
N VAL A 228 2.05 15.99 14.56
CA VAL A 228 1.88 15.04 13.44
C VAL A 228 1.70 13.62 13.96
N LEU A 229 0.62 12.97 13.52
CA LEU A 229 0.41 11.55 13.71
C LEU A 229 0.94 10.78 12.49
N PHE A 230 2.01 10.00 12.68
CA PHE A 230 2.49 9.01 11.72
C PHE A 230 1.77 7.69 11.95
N LEU A 231 0.70 7.43 11.20
CA LEU A 231 -0.14 6.24 11.32
C LEU A 231 0.30 5.17 10.30
N GLU A 232 0.99 4.14 10.77
CA GLU A 232 1.42 2.99 9.99
C GLU A 232 0.41 1.84 10.08
N ILE A 233 -0.16 1.41 8.97
CA ILE A 233 -1.19 0.36 8.91
C ILE A 233 -0.71 -0.82 8.09
N GLY A 234 -0.49 -1.97 8.74
CA GLY A 234 -0.20 -3.23 8.05
C GLY A 234 1.12 -3.23 7.26
N VAL A 235 2.11 -2.42 7.67
CA VAL A 235 3.42 -2.35 7.01
C VAL A 235 4.39 -3.37 7.62
N GLY A 236 4.87 -4.28 6.76
CA GLY A 236 5.82 -5.34 7.11
C GLY A 236 7.30 -4.93 7.01
N HIS A 237 8.17 -5.92 6.77
CA HIS A 237 9.62 -5.76 6.62
C HIS A 237 10.13 -6.00 5.19
N THR A 238 9.24 -6.11 4.20
CA THR A 238 9.66 -6.37 2.81
C THR A 238 10.41 -5.18 2.22
N THR A 239 9.90 -3.97 2.44
CA THR A 239 10.51 -2.72 1.93
C THR A 239 10.39 -1.58 2.96
N PRO A 240 11.01 -1.74 4.15
CA PRO A 240 10.83 -0.82 5.26
C PRO A 240 11.33 0.60 4.96
N GLN A 241 12.22 0.77 3.97
CA GLN A 241 12.78 2.04 3.53
C GLN A 241 11.76 3.04 2.97
N PHE A 242 10.55 2.61 2.59
CA PHE A 242 9.56 3.51 1.99
C PHE A 242 8.56 4.12 2.97
N ILE A 243 8.30 3.47 4.10
CA ILE A 243 7.30 3.92 5.07
C ILE A 243 7.85 3.80 6.49
N LYS A 244 8.21 2.58 6.90
CA LYS A 244 8.58 2.28 8.29
C LYS A 244 9.77 3.12 8.77
N HIS A 245 10.91 3.06 8.09
CA HIS A 245 12.09 3.82 8.51
C HIS A 245 11.85 5.33 8.40
N PRO A 246 11.31 5.89 7.29
CA PRO A 246 11.03 7.32 7.22
C PRO A 246 10.07 7.82 8.32
N PHE A 247 9.01 7.06 8.66
CA PHE A 247 8.09 7.45 9.72
C PHE A 247 8.78 7.47 11.09
N GLN A 248 9.64 6.49 11.36
CA GLN A 248 10.42 6.43 12.59
C GLN A 248 11.41 7.59 12.69
N GLU A 249 12.14 7.87 11.61
CA GLU A 249 13.09 8.99 11.51
C GLU A 249 12.37 10.34 11.71
N MET A 250 11.28 10.59 11.00
CA MET A 250 10.50 11.84 11.16
C MET A 250 9.84 11.97 12.54
N THR A 251 9.54 10.86 13.21
CA THR A 251 9.06 10.89 14.60
C THR A 251 10.18 11.26 15.57
N GLU A 252 11.40 10.77 15.34
CA GLU A 252 12.58 11.11 16.14
C GLU A 252 12.96 12.60 15.98
N GLU A 253 12.80 13.15 14.78
CA GLU A 253 13.11 14.55 14.48
C GLU A 253 12.08 15.55 15.03
N ASN A 254 10.85 15.11 15.32
CA ASN A 254 9.78 15.96 15.82
C ASN A 254 9.29 15.48 17.20
N GLU A 255 9.71 16.17 18.27
CA GLU A 255 9.31 15.88 19.66
C GLU A 255 7.79 15.92 19.90
N GLN A 256 7.04 16.61 19.03
CA GLN A 256 5.58 16.67 19.10
C GLN A 256 4.91 15.56 18.30
N ALA A 257 5.63 14.79 17.48
CA ALA A 257 5.06 13.74 16.67
C ALA A 257 4.76 12.48 17.47
N LEU A 258 3.84 11.67 16.94
CA LEU A 258 3.48 10.37 17.47
C LEU A 258 3.52 9.33 16.36
N PHE A 259 4.14 8.19 16.62
CA PHE A 259 4.14 7.03 15.74
C PHE A 259 3.12 6.00 16.23
N VAL A 260 2.06 5.74 15.45
CA VAL A 260 1.12 4.65 15.72
C VAL A 260 1.36 3.55 14.69
N THR A 261 1.62 2.33 15.15
CA THR A 261 1.69 1.16 14.27
C THR A 261 0.55 0.19 14.56
N MET A 262 -0.23 -0.11 13.53
CA MET A 262 -1.28 -1.14 13.53
C MET A 262 -0.70 -2.43 12.94
N ASN A 263 -0.25 -3.32 13.80
CA ASN A 263 0.33 -4.60 13.41
C ASN A 263 0.25 -5.66 14.51
N GLN A 264 -0.26 -6.83 14.15
CA GLN A 264 -0.27 -8.01 15.02
C GLN A 264 1.15 -8.56 15.28
N LYS A 265 2.11 -8.29 14.40
CA LYS A 265 3.52 -8.64 14.60
C LYS A 265 4.22 -7.57 15.43
N ASP A 266 5.04 -8.02 16.38
CA ASP A 266 5.87 -7.14 17.19
C ASP A 266 7.16 -6.80 16.46
N TYR A 267 7.15 -5.65 15.78
CA TYR A 267 8.31 -5.15 15.06
C TYR A 267 9.16 -4.25 15.96
N PHE A 268 10.47 -4.28 15.73
CA PHE A 268 11.39 -3.45 16.50
C PHE A 268 11.08 -1.96 16.33
N VAL A 269 11.03 -1.25 17.46
CA VAL A 269 10.89 0.20 17.54
C VAL A 269 12.20 0.78 18.08
N PRO A 270 12.85 1.72 17.37
CA PRO A 270 14.06 2.39 17.83
C PRO A 270 13.89 2.97 19.23
N HIS A 271 14.93 2.84 20.06
CA HIS A 271 14.86 3.28 21.46
C HIS A 271 14.48 4.75 21.62
N ALA A 272 14.93 5.62 20.71
CA ALA A 272 14.69 7.06 20.74
C ALA A 272 13.20 7.41 20.68
N ILE A 273 12.41 6.72 19.86
CA ILE A 273 10.99 7.04 19.64
C ILE A 273 10.01 6.21 20.47
N ARG A 274 10.48 5.30 21.33
CA ARG A 274 9.59 4.48 22.17
C ARG A 274 8.60 5.30 23.00
N PRO A 275 8.98 6.44 23.61
CA PRO A 275 8.03 7.29 24.34
C PRO A 275 6.96 7.92 23.43
N GLN A 276 7.23 8.05 22.13
CA GLN A 276 6.33 8.59 21.11
C GLN A 276 5.62 7.50 20.31
N THR A 277 5.73 6.23 20.70
CA THR A 277 5.18 5.10 19.94
C THR A 277 3.99 4.48 20.64
N VAL A 278 2.90 4.30 19.89
CA VAL A 278 1.73 3.52 20.28
C VAL A 278 1.60 2.32 19.35
N ARG A 279 1.45 1.12 19.93
CA ARG A 279 1.20 -0.09 19.16
C ARG A 279 -0.25 -0.52 19.33
N LEU A 280 -0.92 -0.73 18.21
CA LEU A 280 -2.24 -1.32 18.11
C LEU A 280 -2.07 -2.70 17.46
N ASP A 281 -2.34 -3.76 18.21
CA ASP A 281 -2.09 -5.15 17.83
C ASP A 281 -3.34 -6.02 17.69
N ASP A 282 -4.54 -5.43 17.84
CA ASP A 282 -5.80 -6.07 17.44
C ASP A 282 -5.89 -6.16 15.90
N ASP A 283 -6.89 -6.90 15.39
CA ASP A 283 -7.12 -7.00 13.95
C ASP A 283 -7.41 -5.63 13.32
N ILE A 284 -6.75 -5.33 12.19
CA ILE A 284 -6.83 -4.02 11.53
C ILE A 284 -8.28 -3.71 11.10
N ALA A 285 -9.00 -4.70 10.55
CA ALA A 285 -10.36 -4.48 10.10
C ALA A 285 -11.29 -4.25 11.29
N ASP A 286 -11.15 -5.00 12.38
CA ASP A 286 -11.97 -4.85 13.58
C ASP A 286 -11.76 -3.50 14.27
N VAL A 287 -10.49 -3.05 14.39
CA VAL A 287 -10.16 -1.74 14.98
C VAL A 287 -10.71 -0.61 14.13
N LEU A 288 -10.48 -0.63 12.81
CA LEU A 288 -10.97 0.42 11.91
C LEU A 288 -12.50 0.46 11.86
N HIS A 289 -13.16 -0.70 11.81
CA HIS A 289 -14.61 -0.77 11.80
C HIS A 289 -15.22 -0.20 13.09
N SER A 290 -14.68 -0.62 14.23
CA SER A 290 -15.12 -0.15 15.55
C SER A 290 -14.87 1.34 15.74
N ALA A 291 -13.76 1.87 15.22
CA ALA A 291 -13.42 3.29 15.28
C ALA A 291 -14.34 4.13 14.37
N ALA A 292 -14.58 3.66 13.14
CA ALA A 292 -15.44 4.33 12.17
C ALA A 292 -16.91 4.39 12.62
N CYS A 293 -17.42 3.38 13.32
CA CYS A 293 -18.78 3.39 13.87
C CYS A 293 -19.00 4.48 14.94
N LYS A 294 -17.92 5.08 15.45
CA LYS A 294 -17.93 6.10 16.50
C LYS A 294 -17.54 7.50 15.99
N ALA A 295 -17.19 7.63 14.70
CA ALA A 295 -16.60 8.83 14.08
C ALA A 295 -17.58 9.71 13.26
#